data_AF-A0A2E2CQ31-F1
#
_entry.id   AF-A0A2E2CQ31-F1
#
_cell.length_a   1.000
_cell.length_b   1.000
_cell.length_c   1.000
_cell.angle_alpha   90.00
_cell.angle_beta   90.00
_cell.angle_gamma   90.00
#
_symmetry.space_group_name_H-M   'P 1'
#
loop_
_entity.id
_entity.type
_entity.pdbx_description
1 polymer ?
#
loop_
_entity_poly.entity_id
_entity_poly.type
_entity_poly.pdbx_seq_one_letter_code
_entity_poly.pdbx_strand_id
1 'polypeptide(L)' 'MLDDGSVDLFGGIWPFIRRFLIVFLPLWLFLILHNLGVNVIISAIISGASASTVVVFEKFKLRQENTD' A
#
# COMPACT_ATOMS: atom_id res chain seq x y z
N MET A 1 22.76 -17.23 13.82
CA MET A 1 22.56 -15.86 13.32
C MET A 1 22.67 -15.95 11.81
N LEU A 2 21.56 -16.28 11.15
CA LEU A 2 21.48 -16.13 9.70
C LEU A 2 21.36 -14.63 9.49
N ASP A 3 22.47 -14.01 9.11
CA ASP A 3 22.49 -12.64 8.62
C ASP A 3 21.69 -12.65 7.32
N ASP A 4 20.38 -12.44 7.48
CA ASP A 4 19.40 -12.64 6.44
C ASP A 4 19.49 -11.43 5.52
N GLY A 5 20.46 -11.45 4.59
CA GLY A 5 20.68 -10.38 3.61
C GLY A 5 19.44 -10.08 2.75
N SER A 6 18.40 -10.92 2.83
CA SER A 6 17.07 -10.61 2.31
C SER A 6 16.41 -9.42 3.03
N VAL A 7 16.60 -9.27 4.35
CA VAL A 7 16.08 -8.15 5.16
C VAL A 7 16.74 -6.85 4.75
N ASP A 8 18.06 -6.85 4.50
CA ASP A 8 18.81 -5.67 4.05
C ASP A 8 18.48 -5.28 2.60
N LEU A 9 18.30 -6.28 1.72
CA LEU A 9 17.80 -6.05 0.35
C LEU A 9 16.38 -5.47 0.36
N PHE A 10 15.48 -6.04 1.17
CA PHE A 10 14.11 -5.55 1.27
C PHE A 10 14.04 -4.19 1.95
N GLY A 11 14.91 -3.88 2.90
CA GLY A 11 15.02 -2.55 3.49
C GLY A 11 15.32 -1.48 2.44
N GLY A 12 16.24 -1.75 1.52
CA GLY A 12 16.58 -0.85 0.41
C GLY A 12 15.47 -0.72 -0.65
N ILE A 13 14.74 -1.79 -0.93
CA ILE A 13 13.68 -1.84 -1.98
C ILE A 13 12.31 -1.39 -1.42
N TRP A 14 12.09 -1.45 -0.11
CA TRP A 14 10.86 -1.03 0.57
C TRP A 14 10.34 0.35 0.17
N PRO A 15 11.14 1.44 0.13
CA PRO A 15 10.65 2.76 -0.27
C PRO A 15 10.14 2.80 -1.72
N PHE A 16 10.66 1.95 -2.60
CA PHE A 16 10.20 1.84 -3.99
C PHE A 16 8.87 1.08 -4.06
N ILE A 17 8.82 -0.11 -3.43
CA ILE A 17 7.59 -0.92 -3.33
C ILE A 17 6.47 -0.11 -2.69
N ARG A 18 6.78 0.69 -1.66
CA ARG A 18 5.84 1.60 -0.99
C ARG A 18 5.19 2.57 -1.96
N ARG A 19 5.99 3.31 -2.74
CA ARG A 19 5.46 4.30 -3.70
C ARG A 19 4.61 3.63 -4.76
N PHE A 20 5.02 2.45 -5.22
CA PHE A 20 4.27 1.67 -6.17
C PHE A 20 2.91 1.25 -5.58
N LEU A 21 2.87 0.68 -4.38
CA LEU A 21 1.62 0.27 -3.72
C LEU A 21 0.66 1.43 -3.46
N ILE A 22 1.15 2.60 -3.03
CA ILE A 22 0.29 3.77 -2.74
C ILE A 22 -0.43 4.26 -4.00
N VAL A 23 0.18 4.13 -5.18
CA VAL A 23 -0.41 4.60 -6.45
C VAL A 23 -1.16 3.47 -7.15
N PHE A 24 -0.58 2.28 -7.18
CA PHE A 24 -1.09 1.14 -7.91
C PHE A 24 -2.38 0.60 -7.28
N LEU A 25 -2.44 0.51 -5.95
CA LEU A 25 -3.59 -0.05 -5.24
C LEU A 25 -4.88 0.77 -5.43
N PRO A 26 -4.90 2.10 -5.24
CA PRO A 26 -6.10 2.90 -5.54
C PRO A 26 -6.42 2.90 -7.05
N LEU A 27 -5.42 2.96 -7.93
CA LEU A 27 -5.63 2.93 -9.37
C LEU A 27 -6.27 1.61 -9.83
N TRP A 28 -5.83 0.48 -9.28
CA TRP A 28 -6.45 -0.82 -9.51
C TRP A 28 -7.88 -0.89 -9.01
N LEU A 29 -8.13 -0.38 -7.80
CA LEU A 29 -9.47 -0.38 -7.21
C LEU A 29 -10.44 0.48 -8.03
N PHE A 30 -9.97 1.62 -8.52
CA PHE A 30 -10.72 2.50 -9.41
C PHE A 30 -11.10 1.79 -10.71
N LEU A 31 -10.15 1.11 -11.35
CA LEU A 31 -10.39 0.37 -12.60
C LEU A 31 -11.43 -0.75 -12.42
N ILE A 32 -11.37 -1.49 -11.30
CA ILE A 32 -12.35 -2.54 -10.99
C ILE A 32 -13.75 -1.94 -10.82
N LEU A 33 -13.88 -0.89 -10.02
CA LEU A 33 -15.16 -0.23 -9.76
C LEU A 33 -15.74 0.40 -11.03
N HIS A 34 -14.88 1.00 -11.85
CA HIS A 34 -15.28 1.56 -13.14
C HIS A 34 -15.77 0.47 -14.10
N ASN A 35 -15.08 -0.68 -14.16
CA ASN A 35 -15.48 -1.82 -14.97
C ASN A 35 -16.80 -2.45 -14.50
N LEU A 36 -17.14 -2.33 -13.22
CA LEU A 36 -18.45 -2.74 -12.68
C LEU A 36 -19.60 -1.78 -13.07
N GLY A 37 -19.32 -0.67 -13.76
CA GLY A 37 -20.32 0.34 -14.12
C GLY A 37 -20.70 1.26 -12.95
N VAL A 38 -19.90 1.30 -11.89
CA VAL A 38 -20.09 2.25 -10.78
C VAL A 38 -19.79 3.66 -11.26
N ASN A 39 -20.57 4.64 -10.77
CA ASN A 39 -20.36 6.05 -11.08
C ASN A 39 -18.90 6.48 -10.78
N VAL A 40 -18.31 7.23 -11.70
CA VAL A 40 -16.92 7.71 -11.64
C VAL A 40 -16.62 8.43 -10.32
N ILE A 41 -17.59 9.17 -9.77
CA ILE A 41 -17.39 9.89 -8.50
C ILE A 41 -17.31 8.93 -7.32
N ILE A 42 -18.19 7.93 -7.27
CA ILE A 42 -18.23 6.96 -6.18
C ILE A 42 -17.00 6.06 -6.22
N SER A 43 -16.60 5.63 -7.41
CA SER A 43 -15.37 4.84 -7.61
C SER A 43 -14.11 5.61 -7.22
N ALA A 44 -14.03 6.91 -7.52
CA ALA A 44 -12.92 7.77 -7.10
C ALA A 44 -12.84 7.93 -5.57
N ILE A 45 -13.98 8.09 -4.87
CA ILE A 45 -14.00 8.20 -3.42
C ILE A 45 -13.52 6.90 -2.76
N ILE A 46 -14.00 5.75 -3.22
CA ILE A 46 -13.61 4.44 -2.66
C ILE A 46 -12.14 4.13 -2.95
N SER A 47 -11.69 4.41 -4.18
CA SER A 47 -10.28 4.31 -4.57
C SER A 47 -9.39 5.21 -3.70
N GLY A 48 -9.74 6.49 -3.54
CA GLY A 48 -8.99 7.43 -2.71
C GLY A 48 -8.96 7.04 -1.24
N ALA A 49 -10.06 6.50 -0.68
CA ALA A 49 -10.11 5.99 0.68
C ALA A 49 -9.15 4.80 0.88
N SER A 50 -8.97 3.96 -0.14
CA SER A 50 -8.05 2.82 -0.10
C SER A 50 -6.57 3.23 0.03
N ALA A 51 -6.19 4.41 -0.49
CA ALA A 51 -4.84 4.94 -0.28
C ALA A 51 -4.54 5.22 1.21
N SER A 52 -5.56 5.55 2.01
CA SER A 52 -5.42 5.76 3.46
C SER A 52 -5.04 4.49 4.22
N THR A 53 -5.53 3.32 3.77
CA THR A 53 -5.20 2.02 4.36
C THR A 53 -3.69 1.74 4.34
N VAL A 54 -2.99 2.16 3.29
CA VAL A 54 -1.53 1.96 3.17
C VAL A 54 -0.77 2.72 4.26
N VAL A 55 -1.20 3.95 4.59
CA VAL A 55 -0.61 4.78 5.64
C VAL A 55 -0.85 4.17 7.02
N VAL A 56 -2.05 3.63 7.25
CA VAL A 56 -2.39 2.95 8.51
C VAL A 56 -1.56 1.68 8.68
N PHE A 57 -1.40 0.89 7.62
CA PHE A 57 -0.57 -0.32 7.64
C PHE A 57 0.89 -0.01 7.99
N GLU A 58 1.41 1.12 7.49
CA GLU A 58 2.75 1.60 7.82
C GLU A 58 2.91 1.93 9.32
N LYS A 59 1.92 2.61 9.92
CA LYS A 59 1.90 2.88 11.36
C LYS A 59 1.86 1.59 12.19
N PHE A 60 1.17 0.56 11.71
CA PHE A 60 1.14 -0.74 12.38
C PHE A 60 2.49 -1.46 12.29
N LYS A 61 3.13 -1.47 11.11
CA LYS A 61 4.44 -2.10 10.92
C LYS A 61 5.53 -1.42 11.75
N LEU A 62 5.56 -0.08 11.78
CA LEU A 62 6.49 0.69 12.63
C LEU A 62 6.27 0.46 14.13
N ARG A 63 5.03 0.18 14.55
CA ARG A 63 4.72 -0.17 15.94
C ARG A 63 5.24 -1.55 16.32
N GLN A 64 5.18 -2.52 15.41
CA GLN A 64 5.75 -3.85 15.64
C GLN A 64 7.27 -3.76 15.75
N GLU A 65 7.92 -3.01 14.85
CA GLU A 65 9.38 -2.82 14.87
C GLU A 65 9.90 -2.04 16.10
N ASN A 66 9.09 -1.18 16.73
CA ASN A 66 9.46 -0.49 17.97
C ASN A 66 9.15 -1.28 19.25
N THR A 67 8.51 -2.44 19.16
CA THR A 67 8.12 -3.25 20.33
C THR A 67 9.09 -4.42 20.58
N ASP A 68 9.98 -4.71 19.62
CA ASP A 68 11.12 -5.62 19.78
C ASP A 68 12.41 -4.85 20.13
#